data_AF-A0A923SEQ3-F1
#
_entry.id   AF-A0A923SEQ3-F1
#
_cell.length_a   1.000
_cell.length_b   1.000
_cell.length_c   1.000
_cell.angle_alpha   90.00
_cell.angle_beta   90.00
_cell.angle_gamma   90.00
#
_symmetry.space_group_name_H-M   'P 1'
#
loop_
_entity.id
_entity.type
_entity.pdbx_description
1 polymer ?
#
loop_
_entity_poly.entity_id
_entity_poly.type
_entity_poly.pdbx_seq_one_letter_code
_entity_poly.pdbx_strand_id
1 'polypeptide(L)'
;MKKLFIAALIAVTISGFAQDKKRKTDQGEKEKMERFTPEQQNELMLKKMTLELDLSSKQQNEMKGMIAERTAKREAMMKAHKENKTNKRRAFCDEI
;
A
#
# COMPACT_ATOMS: atom_id res chain seq x y z
N MET A 1 8.01 -37.92 28.62
CA MET A 1 6.78 -37.86 27.80
C MET A 1 6.14 -36.46 27.72
N LYS A 2 6.04 -35.65 28.80
CA LYS A 2 5.37 -34.33 28.75
C LYS A 2 6.10 -33.24 27.93
N LYS A 3 7.44 -33.29 27.86
CA LYS A 3 8.27 -32.31 27.12
C LYS A 3 8.18 -32.44 25.59
N LEU A 4 7.82 -33.64 25.10
CA LEU A 4 7.67 -33.90 23.67
C LEU A 4 6.40 -33.24 23.10
N PHE A 5 5.33 -33.16 23.89
CA PHE A 5 4.11 -32.44 23.51
C PHE A 5 4.34 -30.94 23.36
N ILE A 6 5.16 -30.36 24.24
CA ILE A 6 5.52 -28.93 24.17
C ILE A 6 6.38 -28.65 22.94
N ALA A 7 7.35 -29.52 22.64
CA ALA A 7 8.16 -29.39 21.43
C ALA A 7 7.33 -29.54 20.14
N ALA A 8 6.36 -30.45 20.12
CA ALA A 8 5.43 -30.61 19.00
C ALA A 8 4.54 -29.37 18.81
N LEU A 9 4.05 -28.77 19.90
CA LEU A 9 3.27 -27.54 19.83
C LEU A 9 4.07 -26.36 19.27
N ILE A 10 5.35 -26.23 19.66
CA ILE A 10 6.23 -25.17 19.14
C ILE A 10 6.55 -25.39 17.65
N ALA A 11 6.71 -26.64 17.20
CA ALA A 11 6.98 -26.93 15.79
C ALA A 11 5.79 -26.56 14.88
N VAL A 12 4.56 -26.84 15.33
CA VAL A 12 3.33 -26.56 14.56
C VAL A 12 3.09 -25.05 14.41
N THR A 13 3.43 -24.23 15.41
CA THR A 13 3.27 -22.77 15.33
C THR A 13 4.25 -22.12 14.36
N ILE A 14 5.45 -22.66 14.19
CA ILE A 14 6.46 -22.11 13.26
C ILE A 14 6.09 -22.40 11.79
N SER A 15 5.46 -23.54 11.50
CA SER A 15 5.06 -23.91 10.14
C SER A 15 3.89 -23.07 9.55
N GLY A 16 3.13 -22.36 10.38
CA GLY A 16 1.94 -21.59 9.94
C GLY A 16 2.23 -20.22 9.32
N PHE A 17 3.47 -19.70 9.45
CA PHE A 17 3.85 -18.37 8.94
C PHE A 17 4.49 -18.38 7.55
N ALA A 18 4.49 -19.52 6.84
CA ALA A 18 4.85 -19.56 5.44
C ALA A 18 3.67 -19.02 4.60
N GLN A 19 3.44 -17.69 4.66
CA GLN A 19 2.64 -17.04 3.64
C GLN A 19 3.33 -17.29 2.29
N ASP A 20 2.74 -18.17 1.49
CA ASP A 20 2.96 -18.25 0.06
C ASP A 20 2.90 -16.83 -0.48
N LYS A 21 4.07 -16.25 -0.77
CA LYS A 21 4.17 -15.07 -1.62
C LYS A 21 3.69 -15.53 -2.99
N LYS A 22 2.37 -15.56 -3.19
CA LYS A 22 1.76 -15.61 -4.52
C LYS A 22 2.48 -14.56 -5.32
N ARG A 23 3.30 -15.05 -6.25
CA ARG A 23 4.08 -14.25 -7.17
C ARG A 23 3.11 -13.25 -7.77
N LYS A 24 3.50 -11.98 -7.73
CA LYS A 24 2.77 -10.86 -8.30
C LYS A 24 2.70 -11.03 -9.81
N THR A 25 1.89 -11.97 -10.29
CA THR A 25 1.51 -12.10 -11.70
C THR A 25 0.41 -11.10 -11.96
N ASP A 26 0.73 -9.81 -11.79
CA ASP A 26 -0.23 -8.77 -12.19
C ASP A 26 0.43 -7.39 -12.34
N GLN A 27 1.55 -7.34 -13.05
CA GLN A 27 2.08 -6.05 -13.52
C GLN A 27 1.34 -5.52 -14.76
N GLY A 28 0.61 -6.39 -15.46
CA GLY A 28 -0.11 -6.05 -16.70
C GLY A 28 -1.54 -5.55 -16.51
N GLU A 29 -2.33 -6.06 -15.53
CA GLU A 29 -3.73 -5.63 -15.39
C GLU A 29 -3.86 -4.31 -14.61
N LYS A 30 -2.83 -3.91 -13.85
CA LYS A 30 -2.77 -2.62 -13.15
C LYS A 30 -2.72 -1.40 -14.04
N GLU A 31 -2.36 -1.55 -15.32
CA GLU A 31 -2.39 -0.45 -16.29
C GLU A 31 -3.80 -0.26 -16.88
N LYS A 32 -4.66 -1.28 -16.83
CA LYS A 32 -6.02 -1.25 -17.40
C LYS A 32 -7.11 -0.84 -16.41
N MET A 33 -6.82 -0.75 -15.11
CA MET A 33 -7.78 -0.18 -14.17
C MET A 33 -7.92 1.32 -14.43
N GLU A 34 -9.14 1.78 -14.72
CA GLU A 34 -9.50 3.19 -14.77
C GLU A 34 -9.05 3.85 -13.47
N ARG A 35 -8.01 4.67 -13.56
CA ARG A 35 -7.45 5.36 -12.39
C ARG A 35 -8.37 6.52 -12.09
N PHE A 36 -9.14 6.41 -11.00
CA PHE A 36 -9.82 7.56 -10.42
C PHE A 36 -8.84 8.72 -10.25
N THR A 37 -9.31 9.94 -10.51
CA THR A 37 -8.50 11.14 -10.26
C THR A 37 -8.14 11.23 -8.78
N PRO A 38 -7.01 11.84 -8.40
CA PRO A 38 -6.63 11.97 -6.99
C PRO A 38 -7.71 12.66 -6.16
N GLU A 39 -8.45 13.61 -6.73
CA GLU A 39 -9.59 14.26 -6.08
C GLU A 39 -10.75 13.30 -5.84
N GLN A 40 -11.13 12.50 -6.84
CA GLN A 40 -12.18 11.48 -6.69
C GLN A 40 -11.80 10.43 -5.64
N GLN A 41 -10.53 10.01 -5.60
CA GLN A 41 -10.04 9.06 -4.60
C GLN A 41 -10.10 9.66 -3.18
N ASN A 42 -9.72 10.93 -3.03
CA ASN A 42 -9.77 11.61 -1.74
C ASN A 42 -11.22 11.72 -1.23
N GLU A 43 -12.17 12.05 -2.12
CA GLU A 43 -13.59 12.14 -1.76
C GLU A 43 -14.17 10.76 -1.38
N LEU A 44 -13.85 9.71 -2.16
CA LEU A 44 -14.26 8.34 -1.85
C LEU A 44 -13.67 7.85 -0.53
N MET A 45 -12.39 8.16 -0.27
CA MET A 45 -11.73 7.80 0.97
C MET A 45 -12.39 8.49 2.17
N LEU A 46 -12.73 9.77 2.03
CA LEU A 46 -13.45 10.50 3.08
C LEU A 46 -14.83 9.90 3.32
N LYS A 47 -15.61 9.63 2.26
CA LYS A 47 -16.92 8.98 2.37
C LYS A 47 -16.83 7.62 3.05
N LYS A 48 -15.82 6.81 2.71
CA LYS A 48 -15.57 5.52 3.38
C LYS A 48 -15.25 5.70 4.87
N MET A 49 -14.34 6.60 5.22
CA MET A 49 -14.00 6.85 6.63
C MET A 49 -15.20 7.37 7.42
N THR A 50 -16.04 8.21 6.81
CA THR A 50 -17.30 8.66 7.42
C THR A 50 -18.24 7.49 7.66
N LEU A 51 -18.39 6.56 6.71
CA LEU A 51 -19.27 5.40 6.85
C LEU A 51 -18.76 4.37 7.86
N GLU A 52 -17.45 4.19 7.97
CA GLU A 52 -16.87 3.19 8.88
C GLU A 52 -16.78 3.68 10.34
N LEU A 53 -16.62 4.99 10.54
CA LEU A 53 -16.35 5.59 11.86
C LEU A 53 -17.44 6.56 12.34
N ASP A 54 -18.51 6.75 11.56
CA ASP A 54 -19.57 7.74 11.80
C ASP A 54 -19.01 9.14 12.12
N LEU A 55 -18.14 9.65 11.25
CA LEU A 55 -17.45 10.93 11.46
C LEU A 55 -18.43 12.13 11.46
N SER A 56 -18.30 13.00 12.46
CA SER A 56 -19.05 14.27 12.54
C SER A 56 -18.55 15.30 11.52
N SER A 57 -19.37 16.31 11.20
CA SER A 57 -19.06 17.34 10.19
C SER A 57 -17.76 18.10 10.46
N LYS A 58 -17.38 18.29 11.73
CA LYS A 58 -16.11 18.93 12.10
C LYS A 58 -14.91 18.05 11.73
N GLN A 59 -14.99 16.76 12.05
CA GLN A 59 -13.95 15.77 11.74
C GLN A 59 -13.81 15.53 10.23
N GLN A 60 -14.92 15.58 9.49
CA GLN A 60 -14.87 15.49 8.03
C GLN A 60 -14.09 16.66 7.41
N ASN A 61 -14.26 17.88 7.92
CA ASN A 61 -13.52 19.04 7.40
C ASN A 61 -12.02 18.96 7.71
N GLU A 62 -11.65 18.53 8.92
CA GLU A 62 -10.24 18.29 9.27
C GLU A 62 -9.63 17.20 8.39
N MET A 63 -10.37 16.12 8.16
CA MET A 63 -9.89 15.02 7.32
C MET A 63 -9.72 15.41 5.85
N LYS A 64 -10.56 16.31 5.29
CA LYS A 64 -10.34 16.81 3.92
C LYS A 64 -8.96 17.43 3.76
N GLY A 65 -8.55 18.29 4.70
CA GLY A 65 -7.23 18.92 4.68
C GLY A 65 -6.10 17.90 4.81
N MET A 66 -6.21 16.97 5.76
CA MET A 66 -5.19 15.94 5.99
C MET A 66 -5.04 14.98 4.80
N ILE A 67 -6.15 14.59 4.17
CA ILE A 67 -6.13 13.71 2.99
C ILE A 67 -5.45 14.44 1.82
N ALA A 68 -5.78 15.70 1.57
CA ALA A 68 -5.17 16.48 0.48
C ALA A 68 -3.65 16.58 0.65
N GLU A 69 -3.17 16.90 1.84
CA GLU A 69 -1.74 16.99 2.14
C GLU A 69 -1.05 15.62 1.97
N ARG A 70 -1.68 14.54 2.47
CA ARG A 70 -1.17 13.18 2.34
C ARG A 70 -1.07 12.75 0.88
N THR A 71 -2.06 13.09 0.06
CA THR A 71 -2.08 12.76 -1.37
C THR A 71 -0.98 13.52 -2.11
N ALA A 72 -0.80 14.82 -1.83
CA ALA A 72 0.31 15.60 -2.40
C ALA A 72 1.69 15.03 -2.04
N LYS A 73 1.92 14.67 -0.76
CA LYS A 73 3.16 14.02 -0.31
C LYS A 73 3.40 12.70 -1.02
N ARG A 74 2.35 11.90 -1.20
CA ARG A 74 2.43 10.61 -1.90
C ARG A 74 2.78 10.77 -3.37
N GLU A 75 2.21 11.76 -4.05
CA GLU A 75 2.53 12.06 -5.44
C GLU A 75 3.98 12.52 -5.61
N ALA A 76 4.47 13.39 -4.72
CA ALA A 76 5.86 13.83 -4.72
C ALA A 76 6.83 12.65 -4.53
N MET A 77 6.56 11.78 -3.55
CA MET A 77 7.36 10.56 -3.35
C MET A 77 7.32 9.61 -4.55
N MET A 78 6.15 9.46 -5.19
CA MET A 78 6.04 8.65 -6.40
C MET A 78 6.84 9.23 -7.58
N LYS A 79 6.82 10.55 -7.77
CA LYS A 79 7.63 11.23 -8.80
C LYS A 79 9.13 11.04 -8.54
N ALA A 80 9.58 11.33 -7.31
CA ALA A 80 10.97 11.13 -6.91
C ALA A 80 11.44 9.67 -7.09
N HIS A 81 10.60 8.70 -6.76
CA HIS A 81 10.94 7.28 -6.98
C HIS A 81 11.01 6.91 -8.46
N LYS A 82 10.11 7.45 -9.30
CA LYS A 82 10.17 7.25 -10.75
C LYS A 82 11.44 7.85 -11.35
N GLU A 83 11.80 9.07 -10.95
CA GLU A 83 13.02 9.76 -11.38
C GLU A 83 14.29 9.00 -10.97
N ASN A 84 14.34 8.51 -9.74
CA ASN A 84 15.46 7.68 -9.29
C ASN A 84 15.55 6.36 -10.06
N LYS A 85 14.42 5.76 -10.43
CA LYS A 85 14.39 4.53 -11.23
C LYS A 85 14.80 4.77 -12.68
N THR A 86 14.39 5.89 -13.29
CA THR A 86 14.82 6.25 -14.65
C THR A 86 16.29 6.61 -14.67
N ASN A 87 16.80 7.35 -13.69
CA ASN A 87 18.22 7.69 -13.59
C ASN A 87 19.09 6.44 -13.39
N LYS A 88 18.72 5.54 -12.46
CA LYS A 88 19.42 4.24 -12.31
C LYS A 88 19.41 3.39 -13.58
N ARG A 89 18.30 3.39 -14.33
CA ARG A 89 18.22 2.69 -15.63
C ARG A 89 19.11 3.33 -16.69
N ARG A 90 19.16 4.66 -16.75
CA ARG A 90 20.05 5.39 -17.67
C ARG A 90 21.51 5.11 -17.35
N ALA A 91 21.90 5.22 -16.08
CA ALA A 91 23.26 4.88 -15.64
C ALA A 91 23.66 3.45 -15.99
N PHE A 92 22.75 2.47 -15.86
CA PHE A 92 23.01 1.08 -16.27
C PHE A 92 23.10 0.88 -17.79
N CYS A 93 22.38 1.68 -18.58
CA CYS A 93 22.46 1.63 -20.04
C CYS A 93 23.70 2.33 -20.61
N ASP A 94 24.24 3.34 -19.93
CA ASP A 94 25.44 4.06 -20.35
C ASP A 94 26.75 3.30 -20.01
N GLU A 95 26.67 2.24 -19.20
CA GLU A 95 27.80 1.40 -18.77
C GLU A 95 27.94 0.09 -19.59
N ILE A 96 27.08 -0.12 -20.61
CA ILE A 96 27.09 -1.24 -21.57
C ILE A 96 27.38 -0.70 -22.97
#